data_AF-A0A227J1S6-F1
#
_entry.id   AF-A0A227J1S6-F1
#
_cell.length_a   1.000
_cell.length_b   1.000
_cell.length_c   1.000
_cell.angle_alpha   90.00
_cell.angle_beta   90.00
_cell.angle_gamma   90.00
#
_symmetry.space_group_name_H-M   'P 1'
#
loop_
_entity.id
_entity.type
_entity.pdbx_description
1 polymer ?
#
loop_
_entity_poly.entity_id
_entity_poly.type
_entity_poly.pdbx_seq_one_letter_code
_entity_poly.pdbx_strand_id
1 'polypeptide(L)'
;MRVLKFGGSSLADADRFLRAADIIANNAQQEEVAVVLSAPGKTTNKLVAVIEGALRNGEAELQINELEESFKTLFADIQAVLPNLEGAAFDNQVKT
;
A
#
# COMPACT_ATOMS: atom_id res chain seq x y z
N MET A 1 7.20 -4.01 -24.63
CA MET A 1 6.97 -3.18 -23.44
C MET A 1 5.51 -3.28 -23.07
N ARG A 2 5.23 -3.63 -21.82
CA ARG A 2 3.87 -3.86 -21.30
C ARG A 2 3.59 -3.00 -20.09
N VAL A 3 2.35 -2.53 -19.98
CA VAL A 3 1.88 -1.76 -18.82
C VAL A 3 0.93 -2.62 -18.01
N LEU A 4 1.21 -2.80 -16.71
CA LEU A 4 0.36 -3.50 -15.77
C LEU A 4 -0.26 -2.51 -14.79
N LYS A 5 -1.58 -2.62 -14.56
CA LYS A 5 -2.29 -1.80 -13.59
C LYS A 5 -2.95 -2.65 -12.52
N PHE A 6 -2.69 -2.32 -11.26
CA PHE A 6 -3.33 -2.96 -10.11
C PHE A 6 -4.23 -1.96 -9.39
N GLY A 7 -5.49 -2.35 -9.17
CA GLY A 7 -6.43 -1.55 -8.37
C GLY A 7 -6.19 -1.71 -6.88
N GLY A 8 -6.83 -0.86 -6.06
CA GLY A 8 -6.68 -0.93 -4.60
C GLY A 8 -7.14 -2.27 -4.00
N SER A 9 -8.15 -2.90 -4.61
CA SER A 9 -8.61 -4.24 -4.23
C SER A 9 -7.59 -5.33 -4.53
N SER A 10 -6.70 -5.14 -5.52
CA SER A 10 -5.60 -6.06 -5.84
C SER A 10 -4.40 -5.89 -4.90
N LEU A 11 -4.45 -4.90 -4.01
CA LEU A 11 -3.38 -4.54 -3.07
C LEU A 11 -3.96 -4.40 -1.64
N ALA A 12 -5.09 -5.03 -1.37
CA ALA A 12 -5.85 -4.80 -0.13
C ALA A 12 -5.29 -5.52 1.10
N ASP A 13 -4.51 -6.57 0.89
CA ASP A 13 -3.96 -7.47 1.91
C ASP A 13 -2.65 -8.08 1.39
N ALA A 14 -1.87 -8.72 2.28
CA ALA A 14 -0.56 -9.27 1.95
C ALA A 14 -0.61 -10.32 0.83
N ASP A 15 -1.56 -11.25 0.88
CA ASP A 15 -1.73 -12.30 -0.13
C ASP A 15 -1.96 -11.72 -1.53
N ARG A 16 -2.76 -10.65 -1.63
CA ARG A 16 -3.00 -9.97 -2.91
C ARG A 16 -1.78 -9.17 -3.35
N PHE A 17 -1.08 -8.53 -2.41
CA PHE A 17 0.14 -7.79 -2.70
C PHE A 17 1.24 -8.70 -3.27
N LEU A 18 1.45 -9.86 -2.66
CA LEU A 18 2.41 -10.87 -3.11
C LEU A 18 2.02 -11.44 -4.47
N ARG A 19 0.72 -11.74 -4.71
CA ARG A 19 0.24 -12.14 -6.04
C ARG A 19 0.49 -11.08 -7.11
N ALA A 20 0.29 -9.80 -6.79
CA ALA A 20 0.60 -8.71 -7.72
C ALA A 20 2.10 -8.66 -8.03
N ALA A 21 2.96 -8.82 -7.02
CA ALA A 21 4.41 -8.89 -7.17
C ALA A 21 4.83 -10.07 -8.06
N ASP A 22 4.26 -11.25 -7.86
CA ASP A 22 4.54 -12.45 -8.68
C ASP A 22 4.14 -12.22 -10.15
N ILE A 23 2.99 -11.61 -10.40
CA ILE A 23 2.56 -11.27 -11.77
C ILE A 23 3.57 -10.32 -12.42
N ILE A 24 3.99 -9.27 -11.70
CA ILE A 24 4.96 -8.29 -12.21
C ILE A 24 6.29 -8.98 -12.52
N ALA A 25 6.83 -9.76 -11.57
CA ALA A 25 8.11 -10.44 -11.71
C ALA A 25 8.12 -11.39 -12.91
N ASN A 26 7.05 -12.16 -13.10
CA ASN A 26 6.91 -13.09 -14.23
C ASN A 26 6.85 -12.37 -15.58
N ASN A 27 6.13 -11.24 -15.68
CA ASN A 27 6.07 -10.46 -16.92
C ASN A 27 7.41 -9.78 -17.23
N ALA A 28 8.14 -9.34 -16.20
CA ALA A 28 9.44 -8.71 -16.35
C ALA A 28 10.53 -9.67 -16.90
N GLN A 29 10.33 -10.99 -16.82
CA GLN A 29 11.23 -11.96 -17.46
C GLN A 29 11.08 -12.02 -18.99
N GLN A 30 9.95 -11.54 -19.54
CA GLN A 30 9.63 -11.69 -20.96
C GLN A 30 9.83 -10.38 -21.74
N GLU A 31 9.50 -9.24 -21.12
CA GLU A 31 9.63 -7.93 -21.74
C GLU A 31 9.75 -6.83 -20.67
N GLU A 32 10.10 -5.61 -21.10
CA GLU A 32 10.06 -4.44 -20.23
C GLU A 32 8.64 -4.17 -19.71
N VAL A 33 8.52 -4.00 -18.39
CA VAL A 33 7.24 -3.77 -17.72
C VAL A 33 7.24 -2.39 -17.03
N ALA A 34 6.16 -1.64 -17.26
CA ALA A 34 5.80 -0.48 -16.44
C ALA A 34 4.61 -0.83 -15.55
N VAL A 35 4.66 -0.45 -14.27
CA VAL A 35 3.63 -0.78 -13.28
C VAL A 35 2.94 0.48 -12.76
N VAL A 36 1.61 0.47 -12.77
CA VAL A 36 0.77 1.54 -12.20
C VAL A 36 -0.06 0.95 -11.04
N LEU A 37 0.10 1.50 -9.84
CA LEU A 37 -0.57 1.03 -8.64
C LEU A 37 -1.59 2.07 -8.14
N SER A 38 -2.77 1.62 -7.74
CA SER A 38 -3.66 2.42 -6.89
C SER A 38 -3.27 2.28 -5.41
N ALA A 39 -3.76 3.17 -4.56
CA ALA A 39 -3.54 3.04 -3.12
C ALA A 39 -4.15 1.74 -2.57
N PRO A 40 -3.50 1.06 -1.60
CA PRO A 40 -3.93 -0.26 -1.13
C PRO A 40 -5.27 -0.18 -0.39
N GLY A 41 -6.15 -1.14 -0.68
CA GLY A 41 -7.47 -1.27 -0.04
C GLY A 41 -8.32 -0.01 -0.17
N LYS A 42 -8.73 0.56 0.97
CA LYS A 42 -9.58 1.75 1.07
C LYS A 42 -8.80 3.02 1.42
N THR A 43 -7.48 3.03 1.23
CA THR A 43 -6.60 4.16 1.62
C THR A 43 -7.09 5.51 1.12
N THR A 44 -7.47 5.62 -0.17
CA THR A 44 -7.99 6.89 -0.71
C THR A 44 -9.24 7.36 0.03
N ASN A 45 -10.17 6.45 0.37
CA ASN A 45 -11.37 6.80 1.12
C ASN A 45 -11.04 7.20 2.58
N LYS A 46 -10.05 6.55 3.20
CA LYS A 46 -9.57 6.94 4.53
C LYS A 46 -8.97 8.35 4.51
N LEU A 47 -8.17 8.68 3.50
CA LEU A 47 -7.62 10.04 3.33
C LEU A 47 -8.71 11.09 3.12
N VAL A 48 -9.75 10.78 2.35
CA VAL A 48 -10.93 11.67 2.22
C VAL A 48 -11.59 11.89 3.59
N ALA A 49 -11.77 10.84 4.38
CA ALA A 49 -12.34 10.94 5.72
C ALA A 49 -11.48 11.75 6.69
N VAL A 50 -10.14 11.67 6.57
CA VAL A 50 -9.18 12.51 7.33
C VAL A 50 -9.41 13.99 7.00
N ILE A 51 -9.45 14.34 5.73
CA ILE A 51 -9.64 15.74 5.29
C ILE A 51 -10.99 16.28 5.79
N GLU A 52 -12.04 15.48 5.65
CA GLU A 52 -13.36 15.88 6.12
C GLU A 52 -13.45 16.01 7.64
N GLY A 53 -12.79 15.12 8.41
CA GLY A 53 -12.70 15.21 9.87
C GLY A 53 -11.99 16.49 10.31
N ALA A 54 -10.84 16.78 9.67
CA ALA A 54 -10.07 17.98 9.91
C ALA A 54 -10.88 19.26 9.66
N LEU A 55 -11.62 19.32 8.55
CA LEU A 55 -12.44 20.48 8.19
C LEU A 55 -13.64 20.71 9.13
N ARG A 56 -14.24 19.63 9.65
CA ARG A 56 -15.43 19.73 10.51
C ARG A 56 -15.09 20.03 11.97
N ASN A 57 -14.13 19.30 12.54
CA ASN A 57 -13.91 19.27 13.99
C ASN A 57 -12.47 19.65 14.38
N GLY A 58 -11.56 19.88 13.42
CA GLY A 58 -10.13 20.02 13.69
C GLY A 58 -9.46 18.71 14.09
N GLU A 59 -10.15 17.58 13.94
CA GLU A 59 -9.67 16.25 14.33
C GLU A 59 -9.19 15.48 13.10
N ALA A 60 -7.88 15.25 12.99
CA ALA A 60 -7.27 14.44 11.93
C ALA A 60 -6.36 13.34 12.49
N GLU A 61 -5.81 13.55 13.68
CA GLU A 61 -4.74 12.74 14.26
C GLU A 61 -5.15 11.28 14.46
N LEU A 62 -6.34 11.02 15.01
CA LEU A 62 -6.84 9.66 15.19
C LEU A 62 -6.97 8.90 13.86
N GLN A 63 -7.49 9.57 12.83
CA GLN A 63 -7.71 8.95 11.51
C GLN A 63 -6.38 8.75 10.75
N ILE A 64 -5.40 9.65 10.96
CA ILE A 64 -4.04 9.50 10.45
C ILE A 64 -3.37 8.29 11.12
N ASN A 65 -3.46 8.18 12.44
CA ASN A 65 -2.91 7.04 13.19
C ASN A 65 -3.53 5.71 12.71
N GLU A 66 -4.85 5.64 12.51
CA GLU A 66 -5.51 4.46 11.95
C GLU A 66 -5.04 4.11 10.53
N LEU A 67 -4.69 5.12 9.73
CA LEU A 67 -4.14 4.91 8.41
C LEU A 67 -2.71 4.36 8.47
N GLU A 68 -1.84 4.97 9.28
CA GLU A 68 -0.47 4.51 9.52
C GLU A 68 -0.45 3.06 10.03
N GLU A 69 -1.27 2.74 11.03
CA GLU A 69 -1.35 1.38 11.58
C GLU A 69 -1.80 0.36 10.51
N SER A 70 -2.69 0.76 9.59
CA SER A 70 -3.07 -0.13 8.49
C SER A 70 -1.93 -0.41 7.50
N PHE A 71 -1.05 0.56 7.27
CA PHE A 71 0.17 0.33 6.49
C PHE A 71 1.17 -0.55 7.24
N LYS A 72 1.40 -0.29 8.53
CA LYS A 72 2.32 -1.09 9.36
C LYS A 72 1.86 -2.56 9.44
N THR A 73 0.56 -2.78 9.58
CA THR A 73 -0.04 -4.12 9.59
C THR A 73 0.19 -4.82 8.26
N LEU A 74 -0.13 -4.16 7.14
CA LEU A 74 0.10 -4.72 5.81
C LEU A 74 1.58 -5.05 5.57
N PHE A 75 2.49 -4.16 5.98
CA PHE A 75 3.92 -4.39 5.86
C PHE A 75 4.38 -5.59 6.72
N ALA A 76 3.94 -5.67 7.98
CA ALA A 76 4.26 -6.78 8.86
C ALA A 76 3.76 -8.12 8.31
N ASP A 77 2.55 -8.16 7.76
CA ASP A 77 1.98 -9.35 7.13
C ASP A 77 2.79 -9.80 5.90
N ILE A 78 3.27 -8.84 5.09
CA ILE A 78 4.17 -9.14 3.96
C ILE A 78 5.52 -9.65 4.47
N GLN A 79 6.10 -9.01 5.50
CA GLN A 79 7.39 -9.38 6.07
C GLN A 79 7.35 -10.76 6.75
N ALA A 80 6.20 -11.19 7.27
CA ALA A 80 6.02 -12.54 7.77
C ALA A 80 6.23 -13.62 6.68
N VAL A 81 5.93 -13.30 5.41
CA VAL A 81 6.20 -14.16 4.26
C VAL A 81 7.60 -13.92 3.67
N LEU A 82 8.07 -12.68 3.72
CA LEU A 82 9.37 -12.23 3.19
C LEU A 82 10.23 -11.65 4.32
N PRO A 83 10.87 -12.49 5.17
CA PRO A 83 11.56 -12.03 6.39
C PRO A 83 12.77 -11.13 6.11
N ASN A 84 13.33 -11.20 4.90
CA ASN A 84 14.46 -10.38 4.48
C ASN A 84 14.05 -9.06 3.80
N LEU A 85 12.75 -8.74 3.76
CA LEU A 85 12.29 -7.48 3.19
C LEU A 85 12.74 -6.31 4.08
N GLU A 86 13.49 -5.37 3.50
CA GLU A 86 13.99 -4.20 4.21
C GLU A 86 12.87 -3.19 4.49
N GLY A 87 12.67 -2.83 5.76
CA GLY A 87 11.63 -1.88 6.19
C GLY A 87 12.07 -0.42 6.26
N ALA A 88 13.36 -0.11 6.12
CA ALA A 88 13.87 1.25 6.38
C ALA A 88 13.24 2.31 5.46
N ALA A 89 13.07 2.01 4.16
CA ALA A 89 12.43 2.92 3.22
C ALA A 89 10.93 3.12 3.53
N PHE A 90 10.25 2.04 3.94
CA PHE A 90 8.85 2.08 4.36
C PHE A 90 8.67 2.95 5.61
N ASP A 91 9.50 2.72 6.64
CA ASP A 91 9.44 3.46 7.89
C ASP A 91 9.68 4.97 7.68
N ASN A 92 10.64 5.34 6.83
CA ASN A 92 10.94 6.75 6.53
C ASN A 92 9.80 7.46 5.78
N GLN A 93 8.92 6.72 5.11
CA GLN A 93 7.85 7.29 4.31
C GLN A 93 6.50 7.31 5.04
N VAL A 94 6.28 6.37 5.95
CA VAL A 94 5.02 6.28 6.73
C VAL A 94 5.10 7.02 8.06
N LYS A 95 6.30 7.22 8.63
CA LYS A 95 6.45 8.04 9.85
C LYS A 95 6.25 9.52 9.51
N THR A 96 5.32 10.15 10.20
CA THR A 96 5.08 11.59 10.18
C THR A 96 6.08 12.34 11.07
#